data_AF-A0AAU7GDY8-F1
#
_entry.id   AF-A0AAU7GDY8-F1
#
_cell.length_a   1.000
_cell.length_b   1.000
_cell.length_c   1.000
_cell.angle_alpha   90.00
_cell.angle_beta   90.00
_cell.angle_gamma   90.00
#
_symmetry.space_group_name_H-M   'P 1'
#
loop_
_entity.id
_entity.type
_entity.pdbx_description
1 polymer ?
#
loop_
_entity_poly.entity_id
_entity_poly.type
_entity_poly.pdbx_seq_one_letter_code
_entity_poly.pdbx_strand_id
1 'polypeptide(L)'
;MNTHAYDHARDQAQRLARRHERDLHWAKERRRQHERETAAAVALLATSRAALARRTVVVSLILLIGIAAALAVALAAGLPAFWPEIAESVATVAAAGVLIGAFVSLQRIRARRSAARDLLHSREARLSHTQFHIHESVHSYIDSHGEVVGTRLARSA
;
A
#
# COMPACT_ATOMS: atom_id res chain seq x y z
N MET A 1 -44.44 -30.09 -29.31
CA MET A 1 -43.25 -29.24 -29.13
C MET A 1 -43.48 -28.46 -27.84
N ASN A 2 -42.95 -28.92 -26.70
CA ASN A 2 -43.19 -28.29 -25.39
C ASN A 2 -42.28 -27.07 -25.25
N THR A 3 -42.78 -25.90 -25.60
CA THR A 3 -42.18 -24.62 -25.22
C THR A 3 -42.46 -24.41 -23.73
N HIS A 4 -41.49 -24.76 -22.87
CA HIS A 4 -41.52 -24.29 -21.49
C HIS A 4 -41.56 -22.76 -21.50
N ALA A 5 -42.62 -22.16 -20.95
CA ALA A 5 -42.71 -20.71 -20.78
C ALA A 5 -41.47 -20.22 -20.03
N TYR A 6 -40.76 -19.29 -20.66
CA TYR A 6 -39.53 -18.73 -20.11
C TYR A 6 -39.85 -17.86 -18.89
N ASP A 7 -39.20 -18.17 -17.76
CA ASP A 7 -39.49 -17.55 -16.47
C ASP A 7 -38.51 -16.41 -16.19
N HIS A 8 -38.91 -15.20 -16.59
CA HIS A 8 -38.12 -13.99 -16.37
C HIS A 8 -37.85 -13.72 -14.90
N ALA A 9 -38.75 -14.09 -13.99
CA ALA A 9 -38.61 -13.83 -12.56
C ALA A 9 -37.49 -14.69 -11.95
N ARG A 10 -37.44 -15.98 -12.31
CA ARG A 10 -36.35 -16.88 -11.91
C ARG A 10 -34.99 -16.38 -12.38
N ASP A 11 -34.88 -15.93 -13.63
CA ASP A 11 -33.62 -15.46 -14.17
C ASP A 11 -33.17 -14.12 -13.57
N GLN A 12 -34.11 -13.24 -13.23
CA GLN A 12 -33.81 -12.01 -12.49
C GLN A 12 -33.31 -12.33 -11.08
N ALA A 13 -33.99 -13.22 -10.35
CA ALA A 13 -33.57 -13.65 -9.01
C ALA A 13 -32.17 -14.30 -9.03
N GLN A 14 -31.88 -15.17 -10.01
CA GLN A 14 -30.54 -15.76 -10.14
C GLN A 14 -29.47 -14.73 -10.50
N ARG A 15 -29.77 -13.73 -11.33
CA ARG A 15 -28.83 -12.64 -11.65
C ARG A 15 -28.55 -11.78 -10.42
N LEU A 16 -29.57 -11.51 -9.61
CA LEU A 16 -29.46 -10.75 -8.37
C LEU A 16 -28.57 -11.49 -7.35
N ALA A 17 -28.85 -12.78 -7.12
CA ALA A 17 -28.05 -13.62 -6.22
C ALA A 17 -26.56 -13.64 -6.59
N ARG A 18 -26.22 -13.74 -7.88
CA ARG A 18 -24.81 -13.68 -8.36
C ARG A 18 -24.17 -12.31 -8.17
N ARG A 19 -24.95 -11.21 -8.18
CA ARG A 19 -24.42 -9.87 -7.88
C ARG A 19 -24.04 -9.79 -6.41
N HIS A 20 -24.95 -10.18 -5.52
CA HIS A 20 -24.69 -10.17 -4.07
C HIS A 20 -23.56 -11.11 -3.65
N GLU A 21 -23.39 -12.25 -4.33
CA GLU A 21 -22.23 -13.13 -4.13
C GLU A 21 -20.90 -12.43 -4.43
N ARG A 22 -20.83 -11.71 -5.56
CA ARG A 22 -19.63 -10.92 -5.93
C ARG A 22 -19.38 -9.78 -4.96
N ASP A 23 -20.44 -9.09 -4.54
CA ASP A 23 -20.33 -7.97 -3.61
C ASP A 23 -19.83 -8.45 -2.24
N LEU A 24 -20.34 -9.59 -1.75
CA LEU A 24 -19.86 -10.24 -0.54
C LEU A 24 -18.38 -10.67 -0.67
N HIS A 25 -18.00 -11.24 -1.82
CA HIS A 25 -16.62 -11.65 -2.07
C HIS A 25 -15.68 -10.44 -2.08
N TRP A 26 -16.08 -9.35 -2.74
CA TRP A 26 -15.34 -8.10 -2.76
C TRP A 26 -15.19 -7.50 -1.36
N ALA A 27 -16.26 -7.49 -0.56
CA ALA A 27 -16.23 -7.01 0.82
C ALA A 27 -15.28 -7.85 1.70
N LYS A 28 -15.27 -9.18 1.52
CA LYS A 28 -14.32 -10.08 2.21
C LYS A 28 -12.87 -9.80 1.81
N GLU A 29 -12.58 -9.62 0.52
CA GLU A 29 -11.22 -9.33 0.07
C GLU A 29 -10.75 -7.96 0.56
N ARG A 30 -11.62 -6.93 0.52
CA ARG A 30 -11.34 -5.60 1.10
C ARG A 30 -10.99 -5.68 2.58
N ARG A 31 -11.69 -6.51 3.35
CA ARG A 31 -11.35 -6.75 4.75
C ARG A 31 -9.96 -7.38 4.92
N ARG A 32 -9.64 -8.42 4.13
CA ARG A 32 -8.33 -9.08 4.16
C ARG A 32 -7.21 -8.10 3.79
N GLN A 33 -7.44 -7.25 2.79
CA GLN A 33 -6.52 -6.18 2.42
C GLN A 33 -6.27 -5.23 3.60
N HIS A 34 -7.31 -4.78 4.29
CA HIS A 34 -7.15 -3.93 5.47
C HIS A 34 -6.41 -4.62 6.63
N GLU A 35 -6.62 -5.92 6.83
CA GLU A 35 -5.85 -6.71 7.81
C GLU A 35 -4.36 -6.77 7.43
N ARG A 36 -4.04 -6.95 6.15
CA ARG A 36 -2.65 -6.90 5.64
C ARG A 36 -2.02 -5.51 5.83
N GLU A 37 -2.75 -4.45 5.49
CA GLU A 37 -2.28 -3.06 5.61
C GLU A 37 -2.03 -2.68 7.07
N THR A 38 -2.91 -3.09 7.98
CA THR A 38 -2.75 -2.85 9.43
C THR A 38 -1.58 -3.65 9.99
N ALA A 39 -1.42 -4.93 9.61
CA ALA A 39 -0.26 -5.73 10.00
C ALA A 39 1.05 -5.10 9.51
N ALA A 40 1.09 -4.62 8.27
CA ALA A 40 2.25 -3.91 7.71
C ALA A 40 2.55 -2.60 8.46
N ALA A 41 1.52 -1.82 8.80
CA ALA A 41 1.67 -0.58 9.57
C ALA A 41 2.22 -0.85 10.98
N VAL A 42 1.71 -1.88 11.67
CA VAL A 42 2.22 -2.31 12.99
C VAL A 42 3.67 -2.76 12.89
N ALA A 43 4.01 -3.62 11.92
CA ALA A 43 5.37 -4.08 11.70
C ALA A 43 6.35 -2.91 11.41
N LEU A 44 5.93 -1.95 10.58
CA LEU A 44 6.71 -0.75 10.30
C LEU A 44 6.97 0.08 11.55
N LEU A 45 5.97 0.23 12.43
CA LEU A 45 6.10 1.01 13.66
C LEU A 45 6.92 0.28 14.73
N ALA A 46 6.83 -1.05 14.80
CA ALA A 46 7.63 -1.90 15.67
C ALA A 46 9.13 -1.89 15.29
N THR A 47 9.45 -1.70 14.00
CA THR A 47 10.83 -1.55 13.55
C THR A 47 11.44 -0.26 14.13
N SER A 48 12.65 -0.36 14.69
CA SER A 48 13.33 0.79 15.27
C SER A 48 13.66 1.84 14.20
N ARG A 49 13.64 3.13 14.59
CA ARG A 49 13.98 4.23 13.67
C ARG A 49 15.42 4.10 13.14
N ALA A 50 16.33 3.64 14.01
CA ALA A 50 17.73 3.41 13.66
C ALA A 50 17.87 2.31 12.59
N ALA A 51 17.14 1.19 12.72
CA ALA A 51 17.19 0.11 11.73
C ALA A 51 16.69 0.58 10.35
N LEU A 52 15.63 1.39 10.32
CA LEU A 52 15.11 1.97 9.07
C LEU A 52 16.08 2.96 8.43
N ALA A 53 16.75 3.78 9.24
CA ALA A 53 17.70 4.79 8.77
C ALA A 53 19.09 4.22 8.42
N ARG A 54 19.44 3.04 8.97
CA ARG A 54 20.78 2.45 8.90
C ARG A 54 21.32 2.41 7.48
N ARG A 55 20.53 1.90 6.54
CA ARG A 55 20.96 1.79 5.14
C ARG A 55 21.29 3.15 4.54
N THR A 56 20.41 4.13 4.73
CA THR A 56 20.61 5.50 4.23
C THR A 56 21.89 6.09 4.82
N VAL A 57 22.08 5.98 6.14
CA VAL A 57 23.26 6.51 6.82
C VAL A 57 24.55 5.85 6.33
N VAL A 58 24.60 4.52 6.26
CA VAL A 58 25.79 3.77 5.83
C VAL A 58 26.16 4.10 4.38
N VAL A 59 25.19 4.10 3.46
CA VAL A 59 25.44 4.41 2.06
C VAL A 59 25.92 5.84 1.88
N SER A 60 25.27 6.81 2.54
CA SER A 60 25.70 8.21 2.48
C SER A 60 27.09 8.40 3.07
N LEU A 61 27.43 7.73 4.17
CA LEU A 61 28.76 7.78 4.77
C LEU A 61 29.83 7.23 3.81
N ILE A 62 29.58 6.08 3.20
CA ILE A 62 30.51 5.46 2.22
C ILE A 62 30.72 6.41 1.03
N LEU A 63 29.66 7.01 0.50
CA LEU A 63 29.75 7.94 -0.62
C LEU A 63 30.56 9.19 -0.26
N LEU A 64 30.33 9.77 0.92
CA LEU A 64 31.08 10.94 1.39
C LEU A 64 32.57 10.62 1.59
N ILE A 65 32.89 9.46 2.17
CA ILE A 65 34.28 8.99 2.31
C ILE A 65 34.91 8.82 0.92
N GLY A 66 34.19 8.22 -0.04
CA GLY A 66 34.66 8.05 -1.41
C GLY A 66 34.95 9.38 -2.11
N ILE A 67 34.07 10.37 -1.96
CA ILE A 67 34.26 11.73 -2.51
C ILE A 67 35.50 12.38 -1.89
N ALA A 68 35.63 12.32 -0.56
CA ALA A 68 36.77 12.90 0.15
C ALA A 68 38.10 12.24 -0.25
N ALA A 69 38.13 10.90 -0.35
CA ALA A 69 39.30 10.16 -0.77
C ALA A 69 39.68 10.47 -2.22
N ALA A 70 38.71 10.53 -3.13
CA ALA A 70 38.95 10.90 -4.53
C ALA A 70 39.52 12.31 -4.66
N LEU A 71 38.98 13.28 -3.92
CA LEU A 71 39.50 14.65 -3.89
C LEU A 71 40.92 14.69 -3.34
N ALA A 72 41.21 13.99 -2.24
CA ALA A 72 42.55 13.94 -1.66
C ALA A 72 43.60 13.36 -2.63
N VAL A 73 43.25 12.28 -3.34
CA VAL A 73 44.11 11.69 -4.38
C VAL A 73 44.32 12.65 -5.55
N ALA A 74 43.25 13.33 -5.99
CA ALA A 74 43.34 14.30 -7.08
C ALA A 74 44.26 15.48 -6.73
N LEU A 75 44.15 16.02 -5.52
CA LEU A 75 45.02 17.10 -5.04
C LEU A 75 46.48 16.63 -4.86
N ALA A 76 46.69 15.41 -4.36
CA ALA A 76 48.03 14.83 -4.19
C ALA A 76 48.73 14.55 -5.53
N ALA A 77 47.98 14.35 -6.62
CA ALA A 77 48.54 14.09 -7.95
C ALA A 77 49.19 15.32 -8.61
N GLY A 78 49.13 16.51 -7.98
CA GLY A 78 49.78 17.71 -8.50
C GLY A 78 49.11 18.25 -9.76
N LEU A 79 47.80 18.48 -9.69
CA LEU A 79 47.01 18.97 -10.82
C LEU A 79 47.52 20.33 -11.33
N PRO A 80 47.45 20.60 -12.65
CA PRO A 80 47.81 21.89 -13.22
C PRO A 80 46.92 23.02 -12.66
N ALA A 81 47.34 24.28 -12.83
CA ALA A 81 46.53 25.44 -12.44
C ALA A 81 45.08 25.34 -12.94
N PHE A 82 44.12 25.87 -12.17
CA PHE A 82 42.65 25.82 -12.39
C PHE A 82 41.96 24.46 -12.14
N TRP A 83 42.64 23.32 -12.32
CA TRP A 83 42.04 22.00 -12.07
C TRP A 83 41.66 21.70 -10.61
N PRO A 84 42.42 22.13 -9.58
CA PRO A 84 42.02 21.97 -8.18
C PRO A 84 40.67 22.60 -7.86
N GLU A 85 40.41 23.82 -8.35
CA GLU A 85 39.15 24.54 -8.11
C GLU A 85 37.95 23.81 -8.71
N ILE A 86 38.11 23.23 -9.91
CA ILE A 86 37.08 22.39 -10.52
C ILE A 86 36.87 21.12 -9.68
N ALA A 87 37.93 20.44 -9.28
CA ALA A 87 37.84 19.22 -8.49
C ALA A 87 37.12 19.45 -7.15
N GLU A 88 37.43 20.56 -6.47
CA GLU A 88 36.75 20.97 -5.23
C GLU A 88 35.27 21.31 -5.47
N SER A 89 34.96 22.03 -6.55
CA SER A 89 33.59 22.38 -6.92
C SER A 89 32.76 21.13 -7.20
N VAL A 90 33.31 20.19 -7.98
CA VAL A 90 32.65 18.90 -8.30
C VAL A 90 32.45 18.06 -7.04
N ALA A 91 33.47 17.96 -6.18
CA ALA A 91 33.36 17.25 -4.90
C ALA A 91 32.28 17.87 -3.99
N THR A 92 32.19 19.20 -3.96
CA THR A 92 31.18 19.93 -3.18
C THR A 92 29.76 19.65 -3.67
N VAL A 93 29.54 19.74 -4.99
CA VAL A 93 28.23 19.44 -5.60
C VAL A 93 27.85 17.97 -5.36
N ALA A 94 28.80 17.05 -5.51
CA ALA A 94 28.57 15.63 -5.24
C ALA A 94 28.18 15.38 -3.78
N ALA A 95 28.92 15.97 -2.83
CA ALA A 95 28.64 15.83 -1.40
C ALA A 95 27.26 16.41 -1.04
N ALA A 96 26.92 17.59 -1.58
CA ALA A 96 25.58 18.17 -1.41
C ALA A 96 24.48 17.25 -1.93
N GLY A 97 24.68 16.63 -3.11
CA GLY A 97 23.75 15.66 -3.67
C GLY A 97 23.52 14.44 -2.76
N VAL A 98 24.59 13.91 -2.15
CA VAL A 98 24.50 12.81 -1.18
C VAL A 98 23.68 13.21 0.04
N LEU A 99 23.91 14.40 0.58
CA LEU A 99 23.19 14.92 1.75
C LEU A 99 21.70 15.16 1.45
N ILE A 100 21.38 15.74 0.29
CA ILE A 100 19.99 15.95 -0.16
C ILE A 100 19.29 14.59 -0.33
N GLY A 101 19.93 13.63 -0.98
CA GLY A 101 19.39 12.28 -1.14
C GLY A 101 19.14 11.58 0.19
N ALA A 102 20.07 11.72 1.14
CA ALA A 102 19.92 11.22 2.50
C ALA A 102 18.72 11.86 3.22
N PHE A 103 18.61 13.19 3.13
CA PHE A 103 17.52 13.95 3.73
C PHE A 103 16.16 13.51 3.18
N VAL A 104 16.00 13.43 1.86
CA VAL A 104 14.75 12.98 1.21
C VAL A 104 14.40 11.56 1.63
N SER A 105 15.38 10.66 1.68
CA SER A 105 15.18 9.27 2.11
C SER A 105 14.68 9.19 3.56
N LEU A 106 15.30 9.95 4.48
CA LEU A 106 14.89 10.02 5.88
C LEU A 106 13.49 10.63 6.04
N GLN A 107 13.17 11.68 5.27
CA GLN A 107 11.83 12.28 5.27
C GLN A 107 10.77 11.29 4.78
N ARG A 108 11.06 10.50 3.74
CA ARG A 108 10.16 9.43 3.28
C ARG A 108 9.90 8.39 4.37
N ILE A 109 10.93 7.98 5.12
CA ILE A 109 10.75 7.08 6.28
C ILE A 109 9.84 7.72 7.33
N ARG A 110 10.06 9.01 7.63
CA ARG A 110 9.27 9.75 8.61
C ARG A 110 7.80 9.86 8.19
N ALA A 111 7.54 10.20 6.93
CA ALA A 111 6.19 10.30 6.34
C ALA A 111 5.48 8.95 6.29
N ARG A 112 6.17 7.86 5.94
CA ARG A 112 5.58 6.50 6.00
C ARG A 112 5.14 6.13 7.40
N ARG A 113 5.92 6.51 8.42
CA ARG A 113 5.55 6.27 9.82
C ARG A 113 4.43 7.18 10.31
N SER A 114 4.30 8.42 9.84
CA SER A 114 3.12 9.25 10.17
C SER A 114 1.87 8.65 9.56
N ALA A 115 1.90 8.33 8.27
CA ALA A 115 0.79 7.68 7.58
C ALA A 115 0.37 6.35 8.24
N ALA A 116 1.33 5.54 8.70
CA ALA A 116 1.04 4.31 9.45
C ALA A 116 0.33 4.59 10.78
N ARG A 117 0.67 5.68 11.49
CA ARG A 117 -0.05 6.07 12.72
C ARG A 117 -1.45 6.57 12.40
N ASP A 118 -1.59 7.42 11.40
CA ASP A 118 -2.88 7.97 10.98
C ASP A 118 -3.83 6.84 10.55
N LEU A 119 -3.30 5.84 9.84
CA LEU A 119 -4.00 4.62 9.48
C LEU A 119 -4.47 3.86 10.73
N LEU A 120 -3.61 3.64 11.72
CA LEU A 120 -4.01 2.93 12.95
C LEU A 120 -4.99 3.74 13.80
N HIS A 121 -4.86 5.06 13.84
CA HIS A 121 -5.77 5.94 14.59
C HIS A 121 -7.20 5.91 14.02
N SER A 122 -7.32 5.90 12.69
CA SER A 122 -8.60 5.82 11.99
C SER A 122 -9.13 4.37 11.82
N ARG A 123 -8.44 3.37 12.36
CA ARG A 123 -8.76 1.96 12.19
C ARG A 123 -10.13 1.60 12.74
N GLU A 124 -10.44 2.03 13.97
CA GLU A 124 -11.69 1.66 14.64
C GLU A 124 -12.92 2.18 13.88
N ALA A 125 -12.87 3.45 13.43
CA ALA A 125 -13.92 4.05 12.61
C ALA A 125 -14.09 3.37 11.25
N ARG A 126 -13.00 2.92 10.61
CA ARG A 126 -13.10 2.18 9.35
C ARG A 126 -13.60 0.75 9.54
N LEU A 127 -13.21 0.09 10.63
CA LEU A 127 -13.64 -1.27 10.93
C LEU A 127 -15.14 -1.33 11.21
N SER A 128 -15.67 -0.40 12.01
CA SER A 128 -17.12 -0.32 12.27
C SER A 128 -17.90 -0.09 10.98
N HIS A 129 -17.44 0.83 10.11
CA HIS A 129 -18.07 1.10 8.82
C HIS A 129 -18.01 -0.12 7.87
N THR A 130 -16.87 -0.81 7.80
CA THR A 130 -16.72 -2.00 6.93
C THR A 130 -17.54 -3.17 7.46
N GLN A 131 -17.61 -3.35 8.78
CA GLN A 131 -18.46 -4.36 9.41
C GLN A 131 -19.95 -4.12 9.13
N PHE A 132 -20.40 -2.86 9.16
CA PHE A 132 -21.76 -2.48 8.79
C PHE A 132 -22.10 -2.93 7.36
N HIS A 133 -21.27 -2.58 6.37
CA HIS A 133 -21.50 -2.97 4.96
C HIS A 133 -21.43 -4.48 4.72
N ILE A 134 -20.54 -5.19 5.43
CA ILE A 134 -20.49 -6.66 5.36
C ILE A 134 -21.79 -7.24 5.93
N HIS A 135 -22.28 -6.72 7.05
CA HIS A 135 -23.51 -7.19 7.68
C HIS A 135 -24.73 -6.98 6.76
N GLU A 136 -24.84 -5.80 6.17
CA GLU A 136 -25.88 -5.46 5.18
C GLU A 136 -25.79 -6.37 3.93
N SER A 137 -24.58 -6.57 3.40
CA SER A 137 -24.35 -7.43 2.23
C SER A 137 -24.70 -8.90 2.50
N VAL A 138 -24.46 -9.40 3.73
CA VAL A 138 -24.85 -10.75 4.13
C VAL A 138 -26.37 -10.91 4.16
N HIS A 139 -27.09 -9.94 4.72
CA HIS A 139 -28.56 -9.98 4.76
C HIS A 139 -29.14 -9.97 3.34
N SER A 140 -28.68 -9.04 2.50
CA SER A 140 -29.10 -8.97 1.10
C SER A 140 -28.79 -10.24 0.30
N TYR A 141 -27.65 -10.90 0.59
CA TYR A 141 -27.32 -12.19 -0.01
C TYR A 141 -28.28 -13.31 0.43
N ILE A 142 -28.60 -13.39 1.73
CA ILE A 142 -29.55 -14.39 2.28
C ILE A 142 -30.94 -14.18 1.68
N ASP A 143 -31.43 -12.94 1.66
CA ASP A 143 -32.75 -12.59 1.12
C ASP A 143 -32.87 -12.98 -0.36
N SER A 144 -31.85 -12.64 -1.17
CA SER A 144 -31.83 -13.00 -2.59
C SER A 144 -31.81 -14.52 -2.83
N HIS A 145 -31.17 -15.29 -1.95
CA HIS A 145 -31.22 -16.76 -2.03
C HIS A 145 -32.59 -17.30 -1.63
N GLY A 146 -33.25 -16.69 -0.65
CA GLY A 146 -34.64 -16.96 -0.29
C GLY A 146 -35.59 -16.76 -1.47
N GLU A 147 -35.45 -15.68 -2.22
CA GLU A 147 -36.25 -15.41 -3.44
C GLU A 147 -35.99 -16.44 -4.56
N VAL A 148 -34.74 -16.85 -4.76
CA VAL A 148 -34.40 -17.91 -5.73
C VAL A 148 -35.02 -19.25 -5.34
N VAL A 149 -35.09 -19.57 -4.04
CA VAL A 149 -35.75 -20.79 -3.56
C VAL A 149 -37.27 -20.66 -3.70
N GLY A 150 -37.85 -19.52 -3.35
CA GLY A 150 -39.29 -19.24 -3.48
C GLY A 150 -39.79 -19.35 -4.92
N THR A 151 -39.04 -18.81 -5.89
CA THR A 151 -39.35 -18.93 -7.33
C THR A 151 -39.26 -20.37 -7.86
N ARG A 152 -38.46 -21.25 -7.24
CA ARG A 152 -38.45 -22.69 -7.57
C ARG A 152 -39.66 -23.42 -6.98
N LEU A 153 -40.02 -23.12 -5.73
CA LEU A 153 -41.15 -23.74 -5.04
C LEU A 153 -42.49 -23.36 -5.69
N ALA A 154 -42.69 -22.10 -6.06
CA ALA A 154 -43.91 -21.62 -6.73
C ALA A 154 -44.20 -22.27 -8.10
N ARG A 155 -43.19 -22.89 -8.73
CA ARG A 155 -43.35 -23.64 -9.99
C ARG A 155 -43.61 -25.14 -9.78
N SER A 156 -43.40 -25.65 -8.57
CA SER A 156 -43.59 -27.06 -8.21
C SER A 156 -44.88 -27.32 -7.42
N ALA A 157 -45.59 -26.26 -7.02
CA ALA A 157 -46.98 -26.28 -6.57
C ALA A 157 -47.92 -26.07 -7.77
#